data_AF-C7RG38-F1
#
_entry.id   AF-C7RG38-F1
#
_cell.length_a   1.000
_cell.length_b   1.000
_cell.length_c   1.000
_cell.angle_alpha   90.00
_cell.angle_beta   90.00
_cell.angle_gamma   90.00
#
_symmetry.space_group_name_H-M   'P 1'
#
loop_
_entity.id
_entity.type
_entity.pdbx_description
1 polymer ?
#
loop_
_entity_poly.entity_id
_entity_poly.type
_entity_poly.pdbx_seq_one_letter_code
_entity_poly.pdbx_strand_id
1 'polypeptide(L)'
;MDEKKKLLEDISEDRKKLFRINEEIEGLDKAVSFWKIFLIPLLISFIILLPARQMGLSDGREIGIFIITFALALILLTRRSRKIISQEKEILIEKRKEIQHEIFEKTKRLREDE
;
A
#
# COMPACT_ATOMS: atom_id res chain seq x y z
N MET A 1 2.24 -43.68 -3.90
CA MET A 1 2.48 -43.23 -2.50
C MET A 1 3.31 -41.95 -2.48
N ASP A 2 4.41 -41.87 -3.24
CA ASP A 2 5.24 -40.65 -3.35
C ASP A 2 4.52 -39.46 -3.99
N GLU A 3 3.68 -39.69 -5.01
CA GLU A 3 2.99 -38.61 -5.72
C GLU A 3 1.92 -37.92 -4.86
N LYS A 4 1.12 -38.70 -4.12
CA LYS A 4 0.14 -38.19 -3.14
C LYS A 4 0.82 -37.39 -2.02
N LYS A 5 1.98 -37.86 -1.54
CA LYS A 5 2.77 -37.17 -0.52
C LYS A 5 3.32 -35.84 -1.03
N LYS A 6 3.84 -35.82 -2.26
CA LYS A 6 4.31 -34.60 -2.93
C LYS A 6 3.19 -33.57 -3.13
N LEU A 7 2.00 -34.00 -3.56
CA LEU A 7 0.82 -33.14 -3.68
C LEU A 7 0.40 -32.50 -2.36
N LEU A 8 0.46 -33.25 -1.26
CA LEU A 8 0.16 -32.74 0.08
C LEU A 8 1.21 -31.72 0.56
N GLU A 9 2.50 -31.98 0.28
CA GLU A 9 3.58 -31.02 0.55
C GLU A 9 3.39 -29.73 -0.25
N ASP A 10 3.11 -29.83 -1.55
CA ASP A 10 2.85 -28.67 -2.42
C ASP A 10 1.66 -27.83 -1.91
N ILE A 11 0.55 -28.46 -1.51
CA ILE A 11 -0.60 -27.76 -0.92
C ILE A 11 -0.22 -27.06 0.39
N SER A 12 0.61 -27.70 1.22
CA SER A 12 1.09 -27.11 2.47
C SER A 12 1.94 -25.87 2.22
N GLU A 13 2.83 -25.90 1.23
CA GLU A 13 3.61 -24.74 0.82
C GLU A 13 2.73 -23.61 0.30
N ASP A 14 1.74 -23.91 -0.54
CA ASP A 14 0.83 -22.90 -1.06
C ASP A 14 -0.02 -22.26 0.03
N ARG A 15 -0.44 -23.02 1.05
CA ARG A 15 -1.09 -22.47 2.24
C ARG A 15 -0.18 -21.52 3.02
N LYS A 16 1.12 -21.81 3.12
CA LYS A 16 2.10 -20.89 3.74
C LYS A 16 2.25 -19.61 2.92
N LYS A 17 2.31 -19.71 1.59
CA LYS A 17 2.33 -18.53 0.70
C LYS A 17 1.07 -17.69 0.87
N LEU A 18 -0.10 -18.33 0.94
CA LEU A 18 -1.38 -17.68 1.16
C LEU A 18 -1.43 -16.92 2.49
N PHE A 19 -0.89 -17.52 3.55
CA PHE A 19 -0.77 -16.87 4.86
C PHE A 19 0.09 -15.60 4.79
N ARG A 20 1.27 -15.68 4.17
CA ARG A 20 2.16 -14.52 3.99
C ARG A 20 1.51 -13.39 3.20
N ILE A 21 0.81 -13.71 2.11
CA ILE A 21 0.10 -12.70 1.30
C ILE A 21 -0.99 -12.00 2.12
N ASN A 22 -1.72 -12.73 2.96
CA ASN A 22 -2.71 -12.12 3.83
C ASN A 22 -2.05 -11.19 4.87
N GLU A 23 -0.93 -11.60 5.48
CA GLU A 23 -0.16 -10.71 6.38
C GLU A 23 0.33 -9.45 5.66
N GLU A 24 0.82 -9.57 4.43
CA GLU A 24 1.24 -8.42 3.61
C GLU A 24 0.06 -7.47 3.32
N ILE A 25 -1.10 -8.01 2.94
CA ILE A 25 -2.32 -7.22 2.70
C ILE A 25 -2.76 -6.48 3.97
N GLU A 26 -2.75 -7.15 5.13
CA GLU A 26 -3.07 -6.51 6.41
C GLU A 26 -2.03 -5.46 6.82
N GLY A 27 -0.77 -5.67 6.45
CA GLY A 27 0.34 -4.75 6.69
C GLY A 27 0.27 -3.47 5.86
N LEU A 28 -0.28 -3.51 4.65
CA LEU A 28 -0.37 -2.35 3.75
C LEU A 28 -1.16 -1.18 4.35
N ASP A 29 -2.24 -1.46 5.08
CA ASP A 29 -3.04 -0.40 5.71
C ASP A 29 -2.28 0.29 6.87
N LYS A 30 -1.25 -0.37 7.44
CA LYS A 30 -0.36 0.19 8.47
C LYS A 30 0.85 0.92 7.89
N ALA A 31 1.10 0.81 6.58
CA ALA A 31 2.32 1.34 5.95
C ALA A 31 2.36 2.87 5.89
N VAL A 32 1.20 3.55 5.99
CA VAL A 32 1.13 5.01 5.89
C VAL A 32 1.41 5.66 7.23
N SER A 33 2.64 6.14 7.40
CA SER A 33 2.98 6.97 8.55
C SER A 33 2.35 8.37 8.43
N PHE A 34 1.48 8.73 9.39
CA PHE A 34 0.92 10.08 9.51
C PHE A 34 2.01 11.16 9.47
N TRP A 35 3.11 10.95 10.19
CA TRP A 35 4.22 11.90 10.25
C TRP A 35 4.88 12.14 8.89
N LYS A 36 5.04 11.11 8.06
CA LYS A 36 5.54 11.27 6.69
C LYS A 36 4.57 12.08 5.83
N ILE A 37 3.27 11.82 5.96
CA ILE A 37 2.24 12.56 5.23
C ILE A 37 2.14 14.01 5.67
N PHE A 38 2.35 14.30 6.96
CA PHE A 38 2.19 15.64 7.52
C PHE A 38 3.45 16.50 7.38
N LEU A 39 4.63 15.96 7.71
CA LEU A 39 5.88 16.73 7.74
C LEU A 39 6.36 17.15 6.35
N ILE A 40 6.16 16.32 5.32
CA ILE A 40 6.61 16.65 3.96
C ILE A 40 5.87 17.90 3.43
N PRO A 41 4.53 17.97 3.42
CA PRO A 41 3.80 19.18 3.08
C PRO A 41 4.18 20.38 3.94
N LEU A 42 4.40 20.17 5.25
CA LEU A 42 4.78 21.25 6.16
C LEU A 42 6.12 21.87 5.75
N LEU A 43 7.13 21.06 5.47
CA LEU A 43 8.45 21.51 4.99
C LEU A 43 8.34 22.24 3.65
N ILE A 44 7.54 21.72 2.72
CA ILE A 44 7.30 22.36 1.41
C ILE A 44 6.71 23.76 1.61
N SER A 45 5.74 23.93 2.53
CA SER A 45 5.16 25.23 2.83
C SER A 45 6.15 26.21 3.43
N PHE A 46 7.06 25.76 4.30
CA PHE A 46 8.13 26.61 4.82
C PHE A 46 9.10 27.05 3.71
N ILE A 47 9.44 26.16 2.79
CA ILE A 47 10.30 26.49 1.64
C ILE A 47 9.64 27.56 0.75
N ILE A 48 8.34 27.45 0.51
CA ILE A 48 7.57 28.40 -0.32
C ILE A 48 7.33 29.73 0.41
N LEU A 49 7.33 29.74 1.74
CA LEU A 49 7.21 30.96 2.53
C LEU A 49 8.43 31.89 2.40
N LEU A 50 9.64 31.33 2.21
CA LEU A 50 10.88 32.10 2.06
C LEU A 50 10.84 33.12 0.91
N PRO A 51 10.49 32.74 -0.34
CA PRO A 51 10.36 33.71 -1.42
C PRO A 51 9.15 34.64 -1.23
N ALA A 52 8.04 34.18 -0.62
CA ALA A 52 6.88 35.02 -0.36
C ALA A 52 7.23 36.24 0.52
N ARG A 53 8.12 36.04 1.52
CA ARG A 53 8.66 37.12 2.36
C ARG A 53 9.53 38.11 1.60
N GLN A 54 10.29 37.64 0.61
CA GLN A 54 11.12 38.50 -0.22
C GLN A 54 10.32 39.39 -1.16
N MET A 55 9.04 39.07 -1.40
CA MET A 55 8.14 39.84 -2.27
C MET A 55 7.44 41.01 -1.56
N GLY A 56 7.70 41.25 -0.27
CA GLY A 56 7.08 42.35 0.48
C GLY A 56 5.56 42.22 0.61
N LEU A 57 5.05 40.99 0.70
CA LEU A 57 3.62 40.72 0.88
C LEU A 57 3.18 41.12 2.29
N SER A 58 1.88 41.40 2.45
CA SER A 58 1.33 41.59 3.80
C SER A 58 1.26 40.26 4.56
N ASP A 59 1.40 40.30 5.88
CA ASP A 59 1.39 39.13 6.77
C ASP A 59 0.22 38.17 6.48
N GLY A 60 -0.98 38.71 6.24
CA GLY A 60 -2.15 37.91 5.89
C GLY A 60 -2.02 37.14 4.57
N ARG A 61 -1.34 37.71 3.57
CA ARG A 61 -1.05 37.03 2.30
C ARG A 61 0.03 35.98 2.47
N GLU A 62 1.07 36.24 3.26
CA GLU A 62 2.10 35.25 3.57
C GLU A 62 1.53 34.01 4.25
N ILE A 63 0.72 34.22 5.29
CA ILE A 63 0.03 33.14 6.01
C ILE A 63 -0.93 32.39 5.09
N GLY A 64 -1.66 33.12 4.24
CA GLY A 64 -2.55 32.53 3.24
C GLY A 64 -1.82 31.60 2.26
N ILE A 65 -0.69 32.05 1.71
CA ILE A 65 0.16 31.24 0.83
C ILE A 65 0.63 29.98 1.55
N PHE A 66 1.14 30.10 2.78
CA PHE A 66 1.60 28.97 3.56
C PHE A 66 0.51 27.90 3.75
N ILE A 67 -0.70 28.33 4.17
CA ILE A 67 -1.82 27.44 4.44
C ILE A 67 -2.30 26.76 3.14
N ILE A 68 -2.46 27.52 2.05
CA ILE A 68 -2.91 26.98 0.77
C ILE A 68 -1.91 25.97 0.22
N THR A 69 -0.62 26.31 0.22
CA THR A 69 0.46 25.40 -0.18
C THR A 69 0.45 24.13 0.66
N PHE A 70 0.28 24.26 1.98
CA PHE A 70 0.24 23.13 2.89
C PHE A 70 -0.93 22.19 2.57
N ALA A 71 -2.13 22.76 2.45
CA ALA A 71 -3.34 22.01 2.15
C ALA A 71 -3.23 21.27 0.80
N LEU A 72 -2.75 21.96 -0.25
CA LEU A 72 -2.58 21.36 -1.57
C LEU A 72 -1.55 20.22 -1.55
N ALA A 73 -0.39 20.44 -0.93
CA ALA A 73 0.64 19.41 -0.81
C ALA A 73 0.14 18.20 0.00
N LEU A 74 -0.58 18.43 1.09
CA LEU A 74 -1.16 17.38 1.92
C LEU A 74 -2.18 16.54 1.15
N ILE A 75 -3.09 17.18 0.42
CA ILE A 75 -4.10 16.50 -0.40
C ILE A 75 -3.43 15.66 -1.49
N LEU A 76 -2.47 16.22 -2.22
CA LEU A 76 -1.78 15.54 -3.31
C LEU A 76 -0.99 14.34 -2.79
N LEU A 77 -0.22 14.51 -1.71
CA LEU A 77 0.57 13.44 -1.12
C LEU A 77 -0.33 12.31 -0.59
N THR A 78 -1.40 12.66 0.14
CA THR A 78 -2.35 11.68 0.68
C THR A 78 -3.02 10.88 -0.44
N ARG A 79 -3.47 11.55 -1.51
CA ARG A 79 -4.08 10.88 -2.67
C ARG A 79 -3.09 9.96 -3.37
N ARG A 80 -1.85 10.40 -3.57
CA ARG A 80 -0.80 9.59 -4.19
C ARG A 80 -0.48 8.36 -3.35
N SER A 81 -0.30 8.49 -2.05
CA SER A 81 -0.04 7.37 -1.15
C SER A 81 -1.17 6.34 -1.15
N ARG A 82 -2.43 6.80 -1.07
CA ARG A 82 -3.60 5.91 -1.15
C ARG A 82 -3.66 5.16 -2.48
N LYS A 83 -3.35 5.83 -3.60
CA LYS A 83 -3.33 5.20 -4.93
C LYS A 83 -2.30 4.08 -5.00
N ILE A 84 -1.07 4.33 -4.54
CA ILE A 84 0.01 3.33 -4.54
C ILE A 84 -0.39 2.11 -3.72
N ILE A 85 -0.91 2.32 -2.51
CA ILE A 85 -1.35 1.23 -1.63
C ILE A 85 -2.51 0.45 -2.24
N SER A 86 -3.46 1.13 -2.86
CA SER A 86 -4.57 0.46 -3.54
C SER A 86 -4.09 -0.44 -4.67
N GLN A 87 -3.12 0.02 -5.47
CA GLN A 87 -2.54 -0.76 -6.56
C GLN A 87 -1.78 -1.99 -6.03
N GLU A 88 -0.98 -1.82 -4.98
CA GLU A 88 -0.25 -2.91 -4.35
C GLU A 88 -1.19 -3.95 -3.73
N LYS A 89 -2.26 -3.48 -3.07
CA LYS A 89 -3.32 -4.33 -2.53
C LYS A 89 -4.02 -5.13 -3.62
N GLU A 90 -4.28 -4.52 -4.78
CA GLU A 90 -4.90 -5.19 -5.92
C GLU A 90 -4.03 -6.32 -6.47
N ILE A 91 -2.73 -6.07 -6.64
CA ILE A 91 -1.74 -7.09 -7.06
C ILE A 91 -1.70 -8.25 -6.07
N LEU A 92 -1.70 -7.98 -4.76
CA LEU A 92 -1.69 -9.03 -3.74
C LEU A 92 -3.00 -9.82 -3.71
N ILE A 93 -4.15 -9.16 -3.94
CA ILE A 93 -5.45 -9.84 -4.04
C ILE A 93 -5.49 -10.78 -5.24
N GLU A 94 -4.91 -10.38 -6.37
CA GLU A 94 -4.81 -11.23 -7.57
C GLU A 94 -3.95 -12.46 -7.30
N LYS A 95 -2.73 -12.29 -6.76
CA LYS A 95 -1.87 -13.39 -6.34
C LYS A 95 -2.55 -14.34 -5.34
N ARG A 96 -3.33 -13.78 -4.40
CA ARG A 96 -4.11 -14.57 -3.45
C ARG A 96 -5.12 -15.47 -4.15
N LYS A 97 -5.84 -14.95 -5.15
CA LYS A 97 -6.83 -15.72 -5.93
C LYS A 97 -6.15 -16.84 -6.73
N GLU A 98 -5.01 -16.56 -7.35
CA GLU A 98 -4.23 -17.57 -8.09
C GLU A 98 -3.82 -18.73 -7.19
N ILE A 99 -3.23 -18.45 -6.02
CA ILE A 99 -2.83 -19.49 -5.06
C ILE A 99 -4.04 -20.26 -4.53
N GLN A 100 -5.17 -19.58 -4.25
CA GLN A 100 -6.40 -20.26 -3.85
C GLN A 100 -6.90 -21.22 -4.93
N HIS A 101 -6.80 -20.82 -6.21
CA HIS A 101 -7.15 -21.67 -7.33
C HIS A 101 -6.19 -22.87 -7.46
N GLU A 102 -4.87 -22.67 -7.31
CA GLU A 102 -3.89 -23.75 -7.32
C GLU A 102 -4.14 -24.78 -6.21
N ILE A 103 -4.42 -24.30 -4.99
CA ILE A 103 -4.78 -25.17 -3.85
C ILE A 103 -6.04 -25.98 -4.19
N PHE A 104 -7.06 -25.34 -4.77
CA PHE A 104 -8.29 -26.02 -5.16
C PHE A 104 -8.05 -27.11 -6.20
N GLU A 105 -7.32 -26.82 -7.28
CA GLU A 105 -7.00 -27.79 -8.34
C GLU A 105 -6.16 -28.96 -7.80
N LYS A 106 -5.15 -28.69 -6.97
CA LYS A 106 -4.36 -29.73 -6.30
C LYS A 106 -5.21 -30.60 -5.37
N THR A 107 -6.13 -29.98 -4.62
CA THR A 107 -7.06 -30.70 -3.73
C THR A 107 -8.07 -31.54 -4.52
N LYS A 108 -8.52 -31.06 -5.67
CA LYS A 108 -9.41 -31.79 -6.57
C LYS A 108 -8.74 -33.03 -7.13
N ARG A 109 -7.50 -32.92 -7.62
CA ARG A 109 -6.70 -34.08 -8.10
C ARG A 109 -6.52 -35.15 -7.02
N LEU A 110 -6.22 -34.74 -5.78
CA LEU A 110 -6.13 -35.66 -4.64
C LEU A 110 -7.41 -36.47 -4.39
N ARG A 111 -8.57 -35.93 -4.78
CA ARG A 111 -9.88 -36.54 -4.59
C ARG A 111 -10.33 -37.37 -5.80
N GLU A 112 -9.82 -37.08 -6.98
CA GLU A 112 -10.05 -37.84 -8.22
C GLU A 112 -9.09 -39.04 -8.34
N ASP A 113 -7.93 -38.99 -7.65
CA ASP A 113 -6.96 -40.09 -7.50
C ASP A 113 -7.29 -41.04 -6.32
N GLU A 114 -8.44 -40.87 -5.65
CA GLU A 114 -9.03 -41.78 -4.64
C GLU A 114 -10.14 -42.65 -5.24
#